data_AF-A0A1V9VW09-F1
#
_entry.id   AF-A0A1V9VW09-F1
#
_cell.length_a   1.000
_cell.length_b   1.000
_cell.length_c   1.000
_cell.angle_alpha   90.00
_cell.angle_beta   90.00
_cell.angle_gamma   90.00
#
_symmetry.space_group_name_H-M   'P 1'
#
loop_
_entity.id
_entity.type
_entity.pdbx_description
1 polymer ?
#
loop_
_entity_poly.entity_id
_entity_poly.type
_entity_poly.pdbx_seq_one_letter_code
_entity_poly.pdbx_strand_id
1 'polypeptide(L)'
;MRNKKLMEKVIELDTQTLTTREQSARVMVQIAIIRKAFGVKNDETNKPVKDYEREIVLSDDDIKKEFNEYVSFWNRTKERNDMDKAKEFENLIYYFIEAVRFFNDNLADVYEREFEDIEPIS
;
A
#
# COMPACT_ATOMS: atom_id res chain seq x y z
N MET A 1 -8.52 -14.53 -1.58
CA MET A 1 -8.69 -14.16 -0.15
C MET A 1 -10.17 -14.24 0.25
N ARG A 2 -10.49 -14.62 1.50
CA ARG A 2 -11.87 -14.50 2.01
C ARG A 2 -12.34 -13.04 1.98
N ASN A 3 -13.42 -12.75 1.25
CA ASN A 3 -13.95 -11.40 1.09
C ASN A 3 -14.32 -10.78 2.44
N LYS A 4 -14.79 -11.58 3.41
CA LYS A 4 -15.09 -11.07 4.75
C LYS A 4 -13.85 -10.46 5.42
N LYS A 5 -12.72 -11.18 5.43
CA LYS A 5 -11.44 -10.70 5.98
C LYS A 5 -10.92 -9.45 5.24
N LEU A 6 -11.03 -9.46 3.91
CA LEU A 6 -10.67 -8.30 3.08
C LEU A 6 -11.49 -7.07 3.46
N MET A 7 -12.82 -7.19 3.48
CA MET A 7 -13.71 -6.07 3.75
C MET A 7 -13.60 -5.57 5.19
N GLU A 8 -13.34 -6.46 6.16
CA GLU A 8 -13.00 -6.06 7.54
C GLU A 8 -11.81 -5.10 7.55
N LYS A 9 -10.72 -5.43 6.83
CA LYS A 9 -9.54 -4.54 6.72
C LYS A 9 -9.85 -3.23 6.00
N VAL A 10 -10.60 -3.28 4.90
CA VAL A 10 -10.97 -2.07 4.15
C VAL A 10 -11.85 -1.13 5.00
N ILE A 11 -12.82 -1.68 5.74
CA ILE A 11 -13.70 -0.90 6.63
C ILE A 11 -12.92 -0.33 7.82
N GLU A 12 -12.01 -1.11 8.42
CA GLU A 12 -11.10 -0.63 9.47
C GLU A 12 -10.34 0.61 9.00
N LEU A 13 -9.75 0.56 7.80
CA LEU A 13 -9.00 1.68 7.22
C LEU A 13 -9.90 2.88 6.88
N ASP A 14 -11.08 2.65 6.29
CA ASP A 14 -12.03 3.71 5.92
C ASP A 14 -12.60 4.48 7.13
N THR A 15 -12.72 3.81 8.27
CA THR A 15 -13.36 4.35 9.48
C THR A 15 -12.36 4.76 10.56
N GLN A 16 -11.07 4.55 10.31
CA GLN A 16 -10.02 4.92 11.26
C GLN A 16 -10.03 6.44 11.49
N THR A 17 -9.99 6.86 12.75
CA THR A 17 -9.80 8.28 13.09
C THR A 17 -8.37 8.68 12.80
N LEU A 18 -8.19 9.70 11.95
CA LEU A 18 -6.89 10.18 11.48
C LEU A 18 -6.58 11.53 12.15
N THR A 19 -5.49 11.58 12.91
CA THR A 19 -5.11 12.76 13.71
C THR A 19 -3.84 13.44 13.20
N THR A 20 -3.03 12.74 12.40
CA THR A 20 -1.78 13.28 11.83
C THR A 20 -1.74 13.07 10.32
N ARG A 21 -0.94 13.90 9.63
CA ARG A 21 -0.66 13.75 8.19
C ARG A 21 -0.08 12.38 7.86
N GLU A 22 0.79 11.86 8.72
CA GLU A 22 1.41 10.54 8.57
C GLU A 22 0.36 9.41 8.64
N GLN A 23 -0.55 9.45 9.62
CA GLN A 23 -1.64 8.49 9.71
C GLN A 23 -2.52 8.52 8.46
N SER A 24 -2.85 9.72 7.97
CA SER A 24 -3.61 9.89 6.75
C SER A 24 -2.89 9.32 5.52
N ALA A 25 -1.59 9.56 5.39
CA ALA A 25 -0.78 9.03 4.31
C ALA A 25 -0.75 7.50 4.32
N ARG A 26 -0.50 6.90 5.49
CA ARG A 26 -0.52 5.44 5.68
C ARG A 26 -1.84 4.83 5.24
N VAL A 27 -2.95 5.34 5.77
CA VAL A 27 -4.28 4.80 5.47
C VAL A 27 -4.61 4.97 4.00
N MET A 28 -4.31 6.13 3.40
CA MET A 28 -4.57 6.37 1.97
C MET A 28 -3.79 5.40 1.08
N VAL A 29 -2.49 5.17 1.34
CA VAL A 29 -1.69 4.22 0.55
C VAL A 29 -2.23 2.80 0.72
N GLN A 30 -2.39 2.36 1.98
CA GLN A 30 -2.81 0.99 2.27
C GLN A 30 -4.17 0.65 1.69
N ILE A 31 -5.16 1.53 1.86
CA ILE A 31 -6.50 1.28 1.35
C ILE A 31 -6.55 1.32 -0.17
N ALA A 32 -5.78 2.22 -0.81
CA ALA A 32 -5.77 2.35 -2.27
C ALA A 32 -5.26 1.06 -2.93
N ILE A 33 -4.10 0.54 -2.49
CA ILE A 33 -3.52 -0.66 -3.09
C ILE A 33 -4.35 -1.91 -2.78
N ILE A 34 -4.88 -2.06 -1.56
CA ILE A 34 -5.77 -3.19 -1.21
C ILE A 34 -7.04 -3.16 -2.08
N ARG A 35 -7.67 -1.99 -2.22
CA ARG A 35 -8.87 -1.86 -3.06
C ARG A 35 -8.58 -2.18 -4.51
N LYS A 36 -7.48 -1.66 -5.04
CA LYS A 36 -7.06 -1.87 -6.42
C LYS A 36 -6.74 -3.35 -6.68
N ALA A 37 -5.99 -3.99 -5.78
CA ALA A 37 -5.61 -5.40 -5.84
C ALA A 37 -6.81 -6.35 -5.94
N PHE A 38 -7.92 -6.04 -5.27
CA PHE A 38 -9.11 -6.91 -5.24
C PHE A 38 -10.32 -6.35 -6.01
N GLY A 39 -10.15 -5.23 -6.72
CA GLY A 39 -11.25 -4.55 -7.42
C GLY A 39 -12.41 -4.16 -6.49
N VAL A 40 -12.10 -3.73 -5.26
CA VAL A 40 -13.09 -3.25 -4.29
C VAL A 40 -13.50 -1.83 -4.65
N LYS A 41 -14.80 -1.62 -4.90
CA LYS A 41 -15.37 -0.30 -5.18
C LYS A 41 -15.62 0.48 -3.90
N ASN A 42 -15.56 1.80 -3.98
CA ASN A 42 -15.78 2.68 -2.82
C ASN A 42 -17.18 2.52 -2.18
N ASP A 43 -18.19 2.14 -2.96
CA ASP A 43 -19.56 1.97 -2.46
C ASP A 43 -19.77 0.61 -1.76
N GLU A 44 -18.82 -0.31 -1.81
CA GLU A 44 -18.91 -1.61 -1.14
C GLU A 44 -18.76 -1.51 0.39
N THR A 45 -18.08 -0.48 0.91
CA THR A 45 -17.84 -0.36 2.37
C THR A 45 -19.08 -0.03 3.18
N ASN A 46 -20.13 0.48 2.52
CA ASN A 46 -21.42 0.78 3.15
C ASN A 46 -22.46 -0.34 2.97
N LYS A 47 -22.08 -1.48 2.38
CA LYS A 47 -23.01 -2.59 2.07
C LYS A 47 -22.77 -3.78 3.01
N PRO A 48 -23.79 -4.64 3.20
CA PRO A 48 -23.60 -5.90 3.90
C PRO A 48 -22.50 -6.76 3.26
N VAL A 49 -21.52 -7.16 4.06
CA VAL A 49 -20.39 -7.98 3.61
C VAL A 49 -20.85 -9.41 3.39
N LYS A 50 -20.72 -9.90 2.16
CA LYS A 50 -20.95 -11.31 1.81
C LYS A 50 -19.64 -12.08 1.95
N ASP A 51 -19.73 -13.32 2.41
CA ASP A 51 -18.56 -14.18 2.55
C ASP A 51 -18.42 -15.10 1.33
N TYR A 52 -17.36 -14.87 0.54
CA TYR A 52 -17.00 -15.61 -0.67
C TYR A 52 -15.50 -15.49 -0.91
N GLU A 53 -14.96 -16.28 -1.83
CA GLU A 53 -13.56 -16.14 -2.24
C GLU A 53 -13.41 -15.00 -3.25
N ARG A 54 -12.62 -13.99 -2.92
CA ARG A 54 -12.32 -12.88 -3.83
C ARG A 54 -10.90 -13.02 -4.37
N GLU A 55 -10.79 -13.02 -5.68
CA GLU A 55 -9.51 -13.11 -6.39
C GLU A 55 -8.81 -11.74 -6.44
N ILE A 56 -7.48 -11.79 -6.51
CA ILE A 56 -6.68 -10.61 -6.84
C ILE A 56 -6.86 -10.35 -8.33
N VAL A 57 -7.19 -9.11 -8.70
CA VAL A 57 -7.41 -8.68 -10.08
C VAL A 57 -6.19 -8.00 -10.69
N LEU A 58 -5.22 -7.59 -9.88
CA LEU A 58 -3.93 -7.07 -10.34
C LEU A 58 -2.93 -8.20 -10.54
N SER A 59 -2.12 -8.09 -11.59
CA SER A 59 -0.94 -8.94 -11.74
C SER A 59 0.19 -8.47 -10.82
N ASP A 60 1.16 -9.36 -10.54
CA ASP A 60 2.39 -8.98 -9.82
C ASP A 60 3.15 -7.86 -10.55
N ASP A 61 3.07 -7.82 -11.89
CA ASP A 61 3.66 -6.75 -12.71
C ASP A 61 2.96 -5.39 -12.50
N ASP A 62 1.63 -5.38 -12.36
CA ASP A 62 0.88 -4.15 -12.07
C ASP A 62 1.26 -3.59 -10.68
N ILE A 63 1.41 -4.48 -9.70
CA ILE A 63 1.83 -4.12 -8.33
C ILE A 63 3.27 -3.62 -8.36
N LYS A 64 4.17 -4.31 -9.08
CA LYS A 64 5.59 -3.91 -9.21
C LYS A 64 5.74 -2.56 -9.89
N LYS A 65 4.91 -2.26 -10.88
CA LYS A 65 4.89 -0.94 -11.52
C LYS A 65 4.59 0.17 -10.52
N GLU A 66 3.57 -0.02 -9.66
CA GLU A 66 3.21 0.95 -8.63
C GLU A 66 4.32 1.13 -7.57
N PHE A 67 4.92 0.02 -7.12
CA PHE A 67 6.09 0.06 -6.24
C PHE A 67 7.23 0.91 -6.83
N ASN A 68 7.59 0.64 -8.10
CA ASN A 68 8.63 1.37 -8.81
C ASN A 68 8.31 2.87 -8.97
N GLU A 69 7.03 3.25 -9.08
CA GLU A 69 6.62 4.65 -9.11
C GLU A 69 6.94 5.37 -7.79
N TYR A 70 6.65 4.75 -6.64
CA TYR A 70 7.02 5.30 -5.32
C TYR A 70 8.55 5.43 -5.17
N VAL A 71 9.31 4.39 -5.52
CA VAL A 71 10.78 4.41 -5.50
C VAL A 71 11.34 5.50 -6.42
N SER A 72 10.74 5.68 -7.60
CA SER A 72 11.12 6.74 -8.54
C SER A 72 10.87 8.15 -7.99
N PHE A 73 9.77 8.36 -7.25
CA PHE A 73 9.52 9.64 -6.61
C PHE A 73 10.51 9.92 -5.48
N TRP A 74 10.80 8.91 -4.65
CA TRP A 74 11.81 8.98 -3.60
C TRP A 74 13.19 9.38 -4.16
N ASN A 75 13.67 8.69 -5.21
CA ASN A 75 14.92 9.01 -5.87
C ASN A 75 14.94 10.44 -6.43
N ARG A 76 13.86 10.86 -7.13
CA ARG A 76 13.75 12.22 -7.68
C ARG A 76 13.77 13.31 -6.60
N THR A 77 13.23 13.04 -5.41
CA THR A 77 13.30 14.00 -4.29
C THR A 77 14.69 14.09 -3.69
N LYS A 78 15.42 12.96 -3.59
CA LYS A 78 16.83 12.94 -3.18
C LYS A 78 17.72 13.70 -4.16
N GLU A 79 17.53 13.51 -5.47
CA GLU A 79 18.25 14.23 -6.52
C GLU A 79 18.05 15.76 -6.45
N ARG A 80 16.90 16.21 -5.93
CA ARG A 80 16.58 17.62 -5.72
C ARG A 80 17.03 18.16 -4.35
N ASN A 81 17.65 17.30 -3.54
CA ASN A 81 18.05 17.60 -2.16
C ASN A 81 16.87 18.02 -1.26
N ASP A 82 15.66 17.55 -1.56
CA ASP A 82 14.45 17.76 -0.75
C ASP A 82 14.29 16.60 0.22
N MET A 83 15.05 16.65 1.32
CA MET A 83 15.18 15.53 2.26
C MET A 83 13.91 15.30 3.08
N ASP A 84 13.15 16.35 3.39
CA ASP A 84 11.85 16.21 4.06
C ASP A 84 10.88 15.44 3.18
N LYS A 85 10.84 15.77 1.87
CA LYS A 85 10.01 15.05 0.92
C LYS A 85 10.50 13.64 0.65
N ALA A 86 11.81 13.42 0.63
CA ALA A 86 12.38 12.08 0.54
C ALA A 86 11.91 11.21 1.71
N LYS A 87 11.93 11.73 2.94
CA LYS A 87 11.42 10.98 4.10
C LYS A 87 9.93 10.69 4.01
N GLU A 88 9.13 11.63 3.49
CA GLU A 88 7.71 11.36 3.22
C GLU A 88 7.55 10.17 2.25
N PHE A 89 8.26 10.14 1.12
CA PHE A 89 8.14 9.06 0.14
C PHE A 89 8.69 7.72 0.63
N GLU A 90 9.76 7.73 1.42
CA GLU A 90 10.29 6.54 2.09
C GLU A 90 9.20 5.88 2.94
N ASN A 91 8.49 6.66 3.76
CA ASN A 91 7.36 6.17 4.54
C ASN A 91 6.23 5.62 3.65
N LEU A 92 5.92 6.26 2.51
CA LEU A 92 4.90 5.76 1.58
C LEU A 92 5.28 4.38 0.99
N ILE A 93 6.57 4.14 0.74
CA ILE A 93 7.07 2.85 0.25
C ILE A 93 6.83 1.77 1.30
N TYR A 94 7.17 2.02 2.57
CA TYR A 94 6.88 1.07 3.65
C TYR A 94 5.39 0.82 3.82
N TYR A 95 4.53 1.85 3.76
CA TYR A 95 3.08 1.67 3.83
C TYR A 95 2.53 0.86 2.66
N PHE A 96 3.11 1.01 1.46
CA PHE A 96 2.79 0.19 0.30
C PHE A 96 3.16 -1.28 0.55
N ILE A 97 4.37 -1.55 1.05
CA ILE A 97 4.86 -2.90 1.35
C ILE A 97 3.96 -3.57 2.41
N GLU A 98 3.62 -2.87 3.50
CA GLU A 98 2.69 -3.37 4.53
C GLU A 98 1.33 -3.74 3.95
N ALA A 99 0.85 -2.97 2.98
CA ALA A 99 -0.43 -3.24 2.33
C ALA A 99 -0.36 -4.45 1.39
N VAL A 100 0.74 -4.62 0.66
CA VAL A 100 0.99 -5.82 -0.16
C VAL A 100 1.07 -7.06 0.74
N ARG A 101 1.75 -6.93 1.88
CA ARG A 101 1.90 -8.01 2.87
C ARG A 101 0.55 -8.56 3.35
N PHE A 102 -0.47 -7.72 3.45
CA PHE A 102 -1.83 -8.15 3.80
C PHE A 102 -2.39 -9.26 2.88
N PHE A 103 -1.99 -9.30 1.61
CA PHE A 103 -2.53 -10.25 0.62
C PHE A 103 -1.48 -11.09 -0.12
N ASN A 104 -0.21 -10.72 -0.06
CA ASN A 104 0.91 -11.45 -0.68
C ASN A 104 2.21 -11.20 0.09
N ASP A 105 2.45 -11.99 1.15
CA ASP A 105 3.64 -11.89 2.00
C ASP A 105 4.94 -12.05 1.21
N ASN A 106 5.00 -13.01 0.28
CA ASN A 106 6.20 -13.27 -0.52
C ASN A 106 6.59 -12.08 -1.39
N LEU A 107 5.60 -11.41 -1.99
CA LEU A 107 5.84 -10.24 -2.82
C LEU A 107 6.26 -9.03 -1.98
N ALA A 108 5.69 -8.87 -0.78
CA ALA A 108 6.12 -7.85 0.16
C ALA A 108 7.58 -8.05 0.60
N ASP A 109 8.00 -9.28 0.90
CA ASP A 109 9.39 -9.62 1.25
C ASP A 109 10.38 -9.33 0.10
N VAL A 110 9.92 -9.45 -1.16
CA VAL A 110 10.73 -9.07 -2.33
C VAL A 110 10.91 -7.56 -2.35
N TYR A 111 9.83 -6.79 -2.21
CA TYR A 111 9.90 -5.32 -2.26
C TYR A 111 10.65 -4.70 -1.08
N GLU A 112 10.51 -5.28 0.12
CA GLU A 112 11.26 -4.84 1.30
C GLU A 112 12.76 -4.97 1.06
N ARG A 113 13.23 -6.15 0.61
CA ARG A 113 14.64 -6.35 0.25
C ARG A 113 15.09 -5.47 -0.91
N GLU A 114 14.29 -5.37 -1.98
CA GLU A 114 14.60 -4.50 -3.12
C GLU A 114 14.78 -3.04 -2.66
N PHE A 115 13.99 -2.57 -1.69
CA PHE A 115 14.11 -1.20 -1.19
C PHE A 115 15.33 -1.04 -0.26
N GLU A 116 15.54 -1.97 0.68
CA GLU A 116 16.70 -1.99 1.58
C GLU A 116 18.04 -2.06 0.83
N ASP A 117 18.10 -2.77 -0.30
CA ASP A 117 19.30 -2.85 -1.14
C ASP A 117 19.61 -1.52 -1.85
N ILE A 118 18.59 -0.67 -2.07
CA ILE A 118 18.74 0.65 -2.72
C ILE A 118 19.05 1.75 -1.68
N GLU A 119 18.63 1.57 -0.44
CA GLU A 119 18.95 2.45 0.68
C GLU A 119 20.26 1.99 1.35
N PRO A 120 21.43 2.59 1.07
CA PRO A 120 22.62 2.27 1.83
C PRO A 120 22.34 2.63 3.29
N ILE A 121 22.50 1.65 4.19
CA ILE A 121 22.42 1.83 5.65
C ILE A 121 23.28 3.04 6.02
N SER A 122 22.62 4.15 6.35
CA SER A 122 23.21 5.43 6.74
C SER A 122 23.89 5.36 8.10
#